data_AF-A0A0K0CYW5-F1
#
_entry.id   AF-A0A0K0CYW5-F1
#
_cell.length_a   1.000
_cell.length_b   1.000
_cell.length_c   1.000
_cell.angle_alpha   90.00
_cell.angle_beta   90.00
_cell.angle_gamma   90.00
#
_symmetry.space_group_name_H-M   'P 1'
#
loop_
_entity.id
_entity.type
_entity.pdbx_description
1 polymer ?
#
loop_
_entity_poly.entity_id
_entity_poly.type
_entity_poly.pdbx_seq_one_letter_code
_entity_poly.pdbx_strand_id
1 'polypeptide(L)'
;MLKSFKAFSFSGSGVQPTKWQKRFLVITRLYQRQRDIPPYVAAGTMNRMYDRMRVVFILVGVTVFFVIFFFGEFSTHQRISRDRDAGVIVKKM
;
A
#
# COMPACT_ATOMS: atom_id res chain seq x y z
N MET A 1 25.32 6.41 16.33
CA MET A 1 24.55 7.12 15.27
C MET A 1 23.10 7.30 15.74
N LEU A 2 22.85 8.23 16.67
CA LEU A 2 21.51 8.52 17.19
C LEU A 2 20.78 9.43 16.20
N LYS A 3 19.71 8.95 15.55
CA LYS A 3 18.83 9.80 14.75
C LYS A 3 17.99 10.66 15.70
N SER A 4 18.34 11.94 15.70
CA SER A 4 17.62 13.09 16.26
C SER A 4 16.09 12.91 16.21
N PHE A 5 15.48 12.74 17.40
CA PHE A 5 14.05 12.98 17.61
C PHE A 5 13.83 14.48 17.49
N LYS A 6 13.53 14.94 16.27
CA LYS A 6 13.14 16.34 16.02
C LYS A 6 11.79 16.55 16.71
N ALA A 7 11.83 17.15 17.90
CA ALA A 7 10.64 17.61 18.61
C ALA A 7 9.85 18.53 17.67
N PHE A 8 8.66 18.09 17.30
CA PHE A 8 7.79 18.80 16.38
C PHE A 8 7.03 19.88 17.15
N SER A 9 7.30 21.14 16.81
CA SER A 9 6.67 22.34 17.37
C SER A 9 5.14 22.29 17.24
N PHE A 10 4.45 22.49 18.36
CA PHE A 10 3.00 22.41 18.50
C PHE A 10 2.37 23.75 18.15
N SER A 11 1.57 23.80 17.08
CA SER A 11 0.70 24.93 16.76
C SER A 11 -0.62 24.36 16.23
N GLY A 12 -1.62 24.25 17.11
CA GLY A 12 -2.97 23.81 16.76
C GLY A 12 -3.47 22.62 17.58
N SER A 13 -4.74 22.67 17.98
CA SER A 13 -5.50 21.61 18.62
C SER A 13 -5.27 20.27 17.93
N GLY A 14 -4.99 19.22 18.72
CA GLY A 14 -4.75 17.89 18.17
C GLY A 14 -6.01 17.34 17.49
N VAL A 15 -5.82 16.62 16.39
CA VAL A 15 -6.90 15.97 15.63
C VAL A 15 -7.01 14.53 16.08
N GLN A 16 -8.23 14.05 16.36
CA GLN A 16 -8.47 12.65 16.70
C GLN A 16 -8.52 11.80 15.40
N PRO A 17 -7.58 10.88 15.15
CA PRO A 17 -7.56 10.08 13.94
C PRO A 17 -8.61 8.96 13.99
N THR A 18 -9.26 8.70 12.85
CA THR A 18 -10.18 7.57 12.68
C THR A 18 -9.45 6.22 12.75
N LYS A 19 -10.19 5.12 12.91
CA LYS A 19 -9.62 3.76 12.94
C LYS A 19 -8.77 3.46 11.68
N TRP A 20 -9.19 3.94 10.52
CA TRP A 20 -8.45 3.78 9.27
C TRP A 20 -7.20 4.68 9.20
N GLN A 21 -7.30 5.94 9.63
CA GLN A 21 -6.15 6.83 9.72
C GLN A 21 -5.08 6.28 10.67
N LYS A 22 -5.47 5.63 11.78
CA LYS A 22 -4.52 4.91 12.65
C LYS A 22 -3.77 3.80 11.93
N ARG A 23 -4.42 3.07 11.03
CA ARG A 23 -3.75 2.05 10.20
C ARG A 23 -2.78 2.70 9.21
N PHE A 24 -3.17 3.79 8.57
CA PHE A 24 -2.30 4.53 7.63
C PHE A 24 -1.08 5.14 8.32
N LEU A 25 -1.21 5.59 9.57
CA LEU A 25 -0.09 6.06 10.38
C LEU A 25 0.96 4.97 10.66
N VAL A 26 0.52 3.71 10.76
CA VAL A 26 1.43 2.56 10.89
C VAL A 26 2.03 2.16 9.54
N ILE A 27 1.21 2.10 8.48
CA ILE A 27 1.67 1.75 7.12
C ILE A 27 2.74 2.73 6.62
N THR A 28 2.53 4.04 6.84
CA THR A 28 3.48 5.10 6.46
C THR A 28 4.71 5.20 7.38
N ARG A 29 4.86 4.23 8.30
CA ARG A 29 5.91 4.15 9.33
C ARG A 29 6.07 5.44 10.15
N LEU A 30 4.97 6.18 10.35
CA LEU A 30 4.96 7.32 11.27
C LEU A 30 4.90 6.85 12.73
N TYR A 31 4.25 5.70 12.96
CA TYR A 31 4.20 4.98 14.23
C TYR A 31 4.53 3.50 14.01
N GLN A 32 5.15 2.85 15.00
CA GLN A 32 5.51 1.43 14.93
C GLN A 32 4.30 0.51 15.18
N ARG A 33 3.43 0.86 16.13
CA ARG A 33 2.25 0.08 16.50
C ARG A 33 1.05 1.00 16.70
N GLN A 34 -0.15 0.47 16.48
CA GLN A 34 -1.40 1.23 16.65
C GLN A 34 -1.62 1.70 18.11
N ARG A 35 -1.08 0.95 19.08
CA ARG A 35 -1.17 1.26 20.51
C ARG A 35 -0.29 2.44 20.94
N ASP A 36 0.73 2.76 20.16
CA ASP A 36 1.65 3.86 20.44
C ASP A 36 1.10 5.21 19.91
N ILE A 37 -0.08 5.18 19.27
CA ILE A 37 -0.72 6.37 18.68
C ILE A 37 -1.48 7.10 19.78
N PRO A 38 -1.13 8.37 20.08
CA PRO A 38 -1.85 9.16 21.06
C PRO A 38 -3.31 9.40 20.63
N PRO A 39 -4.24 9.66 21.58
CA PRO A 39 -5.64 9.92 21.25
C PRO A 39 -5.80 11.14 20.33
N TYR A 40 -4.91 12.12 20.45
CA TYR A 40 -4.85 13.30 19.59
C TYR A 40 -3.49 13.38 18.90
N VAL A 41 -3.51 13.60 17.59
CA VAL A 41 -2.32 13.70 16.75
C VAL A 41 -2.19 15.12 16.23
N ALA A 42 -0.97 15.66 16.20
CA ALA A 42 -0.73 16.99 15.67
C ALA A 42 -1.18 17.10 14.19
N ALA A 43 -1.80 18.22 13.81
CA ALA A 43 -2.27 18.45 12.44
C ALA A 43 -1.14 18.28 11.40
N GLY A 44 0.07 18.74 11.71
CA GLY A 44 1.23 18.55 10.84
C GLY A 44 1.72 17.10 10.70
N THR A 45 1.41 16.23 11.66
CA THR A 45 1.66 14.78 11.55
C THR A 45 0.64 14.14 10.60
N MET A 46 -0.62 14.58 10.65
CA MET A 46 -1.65 14.15 9.69
C MET A 46 -1.32 14.61 8.26
N ASN A 47 -0.81 15.82 8.08
CA ASN A 47 -0.41 16.30 6.75
C ASN A 47 0.73 15.46 6.14
N ARG A 48 1.71 15.08 6.97
CA ARG A 48 2.80 14.16 6.56
C ARG A 48 2.30 12.75 6.24
N MET A 49 1.27 12.28 6.94
CA MET A 49 0.61 11.02 6.60
C MET A 49 0.00 11.10 5.20
N TYR A 50 -0.72 12.17 4.86
CA TYR A 50 -1.34 12.32 3.54
C TYR A 50 -0.32 12.37 2.40
N ASP A 51 0.80 13.08 2.59
CA ASP A 51 1.86 13.13 1.60
C ASP A 51 2.45 11.73 1.30
N ARG A 52 2.75 10.96 2.36
CA ARG A 52 3.26 9.59 2.23
C ARG A 52 2.22 8.62 1.66
N MET A 53 0.94 8.82 1.94
CA MET A 53 -0.14 7.97 1.41
C MET A 53 -0.24 8.04 -0.11
N ARG A 54 0.15 9.15 -0.75
CA ARG A 54 0.22 9.25 -2.21
C ARG A 54 1.22 8.23 -2.79
N VAL A 55 2.40 8.16 -2.20
CA VAL A 55 3.46 7.22 -2.63
C VAL A 55 3.02 5.77 -2.41
N VAL A 56 2.42 5.48 -1.25
CA VAL A 56 1.90 4.13 -0.94
C VAL A 56 0.81 3.72 -1.95
N PHE A 57 -0.08 4.64 -2.31
CA PHE A 57 -1.15 4.37 -3.28
C PHE A 57 -0.59 4.02 -4.66
N ILE A 58 0.39 4.78 -5.15
CA ILE A 58 1.05 4.49 -6.42
C ILE A 58 1.74 3.12 -6.39
N LEU A 59 2.50 2.83 -5.32
CA LEU A 59 3.19 1.54 -5.17
C LEU A 59 2.22 0.35 -5.16
N VAL A 60 1.11 0.46 -4.44
CA VAL A 60 0.08 -0.59 -4.40
C VAL A 60 -0.57 -0.74 -5.78
N GLY A 61 -0.89 0.37 -6.45
CA GLY A 61 -1.48 0.34 -7.80
C GLY A 61 -0.58 -0.36 -8.81
N VAL A 62 0.71 -0.02 -8.84
CA VAL A 62 1.71 -0.68 -9.70
C VAL A 62 1.83 -2.16 -9.37
N THR A 63 1.92 -2.51 -8.08
CA THR A 63 2.03 -3.91 -7.63
C THR A 63 0.81 -4.72 -8.08
N VAL A 64 -0.40 -4.22 -7.85
CA VAL A 64 -1.65 -4.90 -8.22
C VAL A 64 -1.75 -5.04 -9.75
N PHE A 65 -1.37 -4.01 -10.50
CA PHE A 65 -1.36 -4.07 -11.97
C PHE A 65 -0.45 -5.20 -12.48
N PHE A 66 0.79 -5.28 -11.98
CA PHE A 66 1.70 -6.35 -12.35
C PHE A 66 1.18 -7.73 -11.93
N VAL A 67 0.66 -7.86 -10.71
CA VAL A 67 0.07 -9.13 -10.24
C VAL A 67 -1.03 -9.59 -11.19
N ILE A 68 -1.98 -8.71 -11.56
CA ILE A 68 -3.05 -9.06 -12.49
C ILE A 68 -2.50 -9.47 -13.86
N PHE A 69 -1.52 -8.73 -14.38
CA PHE A 69 -0.87 -9.04 -15.65
C PHE A 69 -0.22 -10.43 -15.64
N PHE A 70 0.58 -10.73 -14.61
CA PHE A 70 1.22 -12.03 -14.45
C PHE A 70 0.23 -13.17 -14.23
N PHE A 71 -0.84 -12.95 -13.46
CA PHE A 71 -1.90 -13.96 -13.31
C PHE A 71 -2.63 -14.23 -14.64
N GLY A 72 -2.84 -13.19 -15.45
CA GLY A 72 -3.39 -13.32 -16.81
C GLY A 72 -2.48 -14.13 -17.73
N GLU A 73 -1.18 -13.83 -17.76
CA GLU A 73 -0.20 -14.60 -18.54
C GLU A 73 -0.13 -16.05 -18.06
N PHE A 74 -0.02 -16.28 -16.75
CA PHE A 74 0.05 -17.63 -16.19
C PHE A 74 -1.20 -18.45 -16.52
N SER A 75 -2.38 -17.86 -16.38
CA SER A 75 -3.66 -18.52 -16.74
C SER A 75 -3.74 -18.83 -18.23
N THR A 76 -3.20 -17.94 -19.08
CA THR A 76 -3.18 -18.12 -20.54
C THR A 76 -2.20 -19.22 -20.95
N HIS A 77 -1.00 -19.25 -20.36
CA HIS A 77 -0.02 -20.32 -20.58
C HIS A 77 -0.53 -21.68 -20.11
N GLN A 78 -1.21 -21.73 -18.95
CA GLN A 78 -1.84 -22.96 -18.48
C GLN A 78 -2.95 -23.45 -19.41
N ARG A 79 -3.76 -22.53 -19.97
CA ARG A 79 -4.77 -22.88 -20.98
C ARG A 79 -4.14 -23.46 -22.23
N ILE A 80 -3.08 -22.83 -22.76
CA ILE A 80 -2.38 -23.30 -23.96
C ILE A 80 -1.74 -24.67 -23.73
N SER A 81 -1.09 -24.91 -22.59
CA SER A 81 -0.51 -26.21 -22.26
C SER A 81 -1.59 -27.29 -22.14
N ARG A 82 -2.72 -26.97 -21.50
CA ARG A 82 -3.85 -27.89 -21.36
C ARG A 82 -4.50 -28.22 -22.70
N ASP A 83 -4.66 -27.23 -23.58
CA ASP A 83 -5.25 -27.44 -24.91
C ASP A 83 -4.31 -28.24 -25.83
N ARG A 84 -2.99 -28.12 -25.61
CA ARG A 84 -1.98 -28.91 -26.31
C ARG A 84 -1.95 -30.36 -25.83
N ASP A 85 -2.04 -30.62 -24.52
CA ASP A 85 -2.17 -31.97 -23.96
C ASP A 85 -3.53 -32.61 -24.26
N ALA A 86 -4.58 -31.81 -24.45
CA ALA A 86 -5.89 -32.26 -24.90
C ALA A 86 -5.95 -32.58 -26.42
N GLY A 87 -4.85 -32.40 -27.16
CA GLY A 87 -4.75 -32.77 -28.58
C GLY A 87 -5.52 -31.86 -29.55
N VAL A 88 -5.98 -30.68 -29.12
CA VAL A 88 -6.72 -29.75 -29.99
C VAL A 88 -5.73 -28.91 -30.79
N ILE A 89 -5.47 -29.31 -32.04
CA ILE A 89 -4.73 -28.51 -33.01
C ILE A 89 -5.59 -27.30 -33.37
N VAL A 90 -5.24 -26.14 -32.83
CA VAL A 90 -5.87 -24.86 -33.22
C VAL A 90 -5.50 -24.60 -34.68
N LYS A 91 -6.45 -24.88 -35.59
CA LYS A 91 -6.35 -24.47 -36.99
C LYS A 91 -6.36 -22.95 -37.02
N LYS A 92 -5.25 -22.37 -37.50
CA LYS A 92 -5.15 -20.94 -37.77
C LYS A 92 -6.17 -20.61 -38.88
N MET A 93 -7.16 -19.77 -38.57
CA MET A 93 -7.85 -19.00 -39.62
C MET A 93 -7.02 -17.78 -39.96
#